data_AF-A0A0K8Q081-F1
#
_entry.id   AF-A0A0K8Q081-F1
#
_cell.length_a   1.000
_cell.length_b   1.000
_cell.length_c   1.000
_cell.angle_alpha   90.00
_cell.angle_beta   90.00
_cell.angle_gamma   90.00
#
_symmetry.space_group_name_H-M   'P 1'
#
loop_
_entity.id
_entity.type
_entity.pdbx_description
1 polymer ?
#
loop_
_entity_poly.entity_id
_entity_poly.type
_entity_poly.pdbx_seq_one_letter_code
_entity_poly.pdbx_strand_id
1 'polypeptide(L)' 'MWRSDAIVLFDWLMNTDLHAVPITHPARKQALVDMSARLEEVDVMESTEEEIATMKLFESYRDDISERQCQ' A
#
# COMPACT_ATOMS: atom_id res chain seq x y z
N MET A 1 11.88 0.08 -7.37
CA MET A 1 10.54 0.16 -8.00
C MET A 1 9.46 -0.56 -7.20
N TRP A 2 9.71 -1.68 -6.50
CA TRP A 2 8.66 -2.38 -5.72
C TRP A 2 8.45 -1.87 -4.29
N ARG A 3 9.42 -1.12 -3.73
CA ARG A 3 9.37 -0.66 -2.34
C ARG A 3 8.24 0.34 -2.08
N SER A 4 7.97 1.24 -3.02
CA SER A 4 6.86 2.20 -2.95
C SER A 4 5.51 1.49 -2.86
N ASP A 5 5.30 0.49 -3.71
CA ASP A 5 4.04 -0.27 -3.75
C ASP A 5 3.87 -1.09 -2.47
N ALA A 6 4.99 -1.61 -1.93
CA ALA A 6 5.01 -2.33 -0.66
C ALA A 6 4.66 -1.43 0.54
N ILE A 7 5.14 -0.18 0.57
CA ILE A 7 4.85 0.80 1.63
C ILE A 7 3.35 1.17 1.62
N VAL A 8 2.80 1.52 0.45
CA VAL A 8 1.36 1.87 0.33
C VAL A 8 0.47 0.67 0.65
N LEU A 9 0.85 -0.53 0.23
CA LEU A 9 0.12 -1.75 0.55
C LEU A 9 0.18 -2.08 2.04
N PHE A 10 1.33 -1.88 2.68
CA PHE A 10 1.50 -2.10 4.12
C PHE A 10 0.66 -1.11 4.95
N ASP A 11 0.69 0.18 4.59
CA ASP A 11 -0.17 1.21 5.18
C ASP A 11 -1.67 0.86 5.03
N TRP A 12 -2.06 0.37 3.85
CA TRP A 12 -3.43 -0.10 3.62
C TRP A 12 -3.78 -1.33 4.46
N LEU A 13 -2.89 -2.32 4.54
CA LEU A 13 -3.08 -3.55 5.34
C LEU A 13 -3.23 -3.24 6.83
N MET A 14 -2.49 -2.24 7.34
CA MET A 14 -2.54 -1.83 8.75
C MET A 14 -3.79 -1.02 9.12
N ASN A 15 -4.28 -0.20 8.19
CA ASN A 15 -5.44 0.68 8.44
C ASN A 15 -6.79 0.09 7.98
N THR A 16 -6.78 -1.02 7.24
CA THR A 16 -7.98 -1.64 6.68
C THR A 16 -8.38 -2.89 7.43
N ASP A 17 -9.66 -3.01 7.78
CA ASP A 17 -10.20 -4.27 8.29
C ASP A 17 -10.24 -5.34 7.19
N LEU A 18 -9.35 -6.33 7.28
CA LEU A 18 -9.27 -7.48 6.38
C LEU A 18 -10.54 -8.36 6.39
N HIS A 19 -11.45 -8.19 7.34
CA HIS A 19 -12.76 -8.84 7.33
C HIS A 19 -13.81 -8.07 6.51
N ALA A 20 -13.61 -6.77 6.29
CA ALA A 20 -14.45 -5.93 5.44
C ALA A 20 -14.07 -6.07 3.95
N VAL A 21 -12.87 -6.57 3.65
CA VAL A 21 -12.43 -6.82 2.27
C VAL A 21 -13.23 -8.01 1.71
N PRO A 22 -13.93 -7.85 0.58
CA PRO A 22 -14.70 -8.93 -0.05
C PRO A 22 -13.73 -9.96 -0.66
N ILE A 23 -13.20 -10.83 0.20
CA ILE A 23 -12.28 -11.89 -0.17
C ILE A 23 -13.11 -13.15 -0.45
N THR A 24 -13.23 -13.50 -1.73
CA THR A 24 -14.00 -14.67 -2.18
C THR A 24 -13.36 -16.00 -1.77
N HIS A 25 -12.08 -16.01 -1.39
CA HIS A 25 -11.32 -17.23 -1.11
C HIS A 25 -10.50 -17.13 0.18
N PRO A 26 -10.72 -18.01 1.19
CA PRO A 26 -10.01 -17.95 2.48
C PRO A 26 -8.48 -17.94 2.35
N ALA A 27 -7.94 -18.69 1.37
CA ALA A 27 -6.51 -18.73 1.07
C ALA A 27 -5.92 -17.36 0.67
N ARG A 28 -6.72 -16.48 0.05
CA ARG A 28 -6.27 -15.13 -0.31
C ARG A 28 -6.14 -14.25 0.93
N LYS A 29 -6.99 -14.46 1.93
CA LYS A 29 -6.85 -13.79 3.22
C LYS A 29 -5.57 -14.22 3.93
N GLN A 30 -5.29 -15.52 3.92
CA GLN A 30 -4.05 -16.03 4.50
C GLN A 30 -2.82 -15.50 3.78
N ALA A 31 -2.85 -15.43 2.45
CA ALA A 31 -1.76 -14.83 1.68
C ALA A 31 -1.51 -13.35 2.01
N LEU A 32 -2.57 -12.56 2.28
CA LEU A 32 -2.42 -11.16 2.69
C LEU A 32 -1.83 -11.04 4.10
N VAL A 33 -2.24 -11.90 5.04
CA VAL A 33 -1.67 -11.96 6.39
C VAL A 33 -0.20 -12.36 6.34
N ASP A 34 0.12 -13.41 5.60
CA ASP A 34 1.50 -13.89 5.43
C ASP A 34 2.36 -12.84 4.71
N MET A 35 1.79 -12.08 3.77
CA MET A 35 2.49 -10.98 3.10
C MET A 35 2.73 -9.80 4.05
N SER A 36 1.76 -9.44 4.90
CA SER A 36 1.92 -8.39 5.92
C SER A 36 3.06 -8.72 6.87
N ALA A 37 3.08 -9.95 7.40
CA ALA A 37 4.14 -10.40 8.31
C ALA A 37 5.53 -10.35 7.66
N ARG A 38 5.63 -10.74 6.38
CA ARG A 38 6.90 -10.62 5.64
C ARG A 38 7.30 -9.17 5.42
N LEU A 39 6.37 -8.25 5.18
CA LEU A 39 6.68 -6.83 4.98
C LEU A 39 7.18 -6.16 6.27
N GLU A 40 6.69 -6.57 7.44
CA GLU A 40 7.27 -6.17 8.74
C GLU A 40 8.72 -6.62 8.88
N GLU A 41 9.05 -7.85 8.47
CA GLU A 41 10.42 -8.40 8.54
C GLU A 41 11.42 -7.70 7.62
N VAL A 42 10.99 -7.18 6.45
CA VAL A 42 11.89 -6.50 5.48
C VAL A 42 12.11 -5.02 5.81
N ASP A 43 11.73 -4.60 7.02
CA ASP A 43 11.91 -3.24 7.51
C ASP A 43 11.21 -2.17 6.64
N VAL A 44 10.02 -2.51 6.13
CA VAL A 44 9.11 -1.52 5.55
C VAL A 44 8.60 -0.56 6.62
N MET A 45 8.70 -0.95 7.90
CA MET A 45 8.38 -0.12 9.05
C MET A 45 9.36 1.05 9.30
N GLU A 46 10.60 0.98 8.80
CA GLU A 46 11.52 2.12 8.84
C GLU A 46 11.06 3.27 7.92
N SER A 47 10.15 3.01 6.98
CA SER A 47 9.49 4.07 6.23
C SER A 47 8.49 4.81 7.12
N THR A 48 8.88 6.01 7.54
CA THR A 48 8.10 6.86 8.43
C THR A 48 6.79 7.30 7.77
N GLU A 49 5.80 7.70 8.58
CA GLU A 49 4.53 8.31 8.11
C GLU A 49 4.77 9.44 7.10
N GLU A 50 5.91 10.13 7.20
CA GLU A 50 6.33 11.18 6.26
C GLU A 50 6.71 10.63 4.89
N GLU A 51 7.36 9.47 4.80
CA GLU A 51 7.62 8.78 3.52
C GLU A 51 6.32 8.31 2.88
N ILE A 52 5.39 7.77 3.68
CA ILE A 52 4.05 7.35 3.22
C ILE A 52 3.27 8.56 2.69
N ALA A 53 3.24 9.67 3.44
CA ALA A 53 2.55 10.89 3.04
C ALA A 53 3.17 11.51 1.77
N THR A 54 4.50 11.49 1.69
CA THR A 54 5.25 11.95 0.52
C THR A 54 4.91 11.09 -0.70
N MET A 55 4.83 9.76 -0.56
CA MET A 55 4.46 8.86 -1.65
C MET A 55 3.01 9.08 -2.13
N LYS A 56 2.06 9.22 -1.19
CA LYS A 56 0.65 9.51 -1.52
C LYS A 56 0.50 10.86 -2.23
N LEU A 57 1.28 11.87 -1.82
CA LEU A 57 1.36 13.16 -2.52
C LEU A 57 1.91 12.99 -3.93
N PHE A 58 3.01 12.25 -4.12
CA PHE A 58 3.57 11.99 -5.45
C PHE A 58 2.59 11.28 -6.39
N GLU A 59 1.78 10.36 -5.85
CA GLU A 59 0.75 9.67 -6.61
C GLU A 59 -0.39 10.63 -6.99
N SER A 60 -0.86 11.47 -6.06
CA SER A 60 -1.82 12.54 -6.37
C SER A 60 -1.30 13.51 -7.43
N TYR A 61 -0.03 13.92 -7.37
CA TYR A 61 0.57 14.79 -8.38
C TYR A 61 0.73 14.10 -9.74
N ARG A 62 0.98 12.78 -9.76
CA ARG A 62 1.04 11.99 -10.99
C ARG A 62 -0.32 11.99 -11.70
N ASP A 63 -1.40 11.81 -10.96
CA ASP A 63 -2.76 11.82 -11.49
C ASP A 63 -3.13 13.21 -12.03
N ASP A 64 -2.77 14.28 -11.30
CA ASP A 64 -3.03 15.67 -11.69
C ASP A 64 -2.28 16.08 -12.99
N ILE A 65 -1.06 15.57 -13.19
CA ILE A 65 -0.29 15.78 -14.43
C ILE A 65 -0.89 14.97 -15.58
N SER A 66 -1.35 13.74 -15.32
CA SER A 66 -2.02 12.90 -16.32
C SER A 66 -3.30 13.54 -16.84
N GLU A 67 -4.14 14.11 -15.96
CA GLU A 67 -5.36 14.83 -16.34
C GLU A 67 -5.07 16.08 -17.17
N ARG A 68 -4.03 16.87 -16.82
CA ARG A 68 -3.64 18.08 -17.57
C ARG A 68 -3.02 17.81 -18.94
N GLN A 69 -2.49 16.61 -19.17
CA GLN A 69 -1.95 16.20 -20.48
C GLN A 69 -3.01 15.54 -21.37
N CYS A 70 -4.23 15.30 -20.84
CA CYS A 70 -5.38 14.77 -21.59
C CYS A 70 -6.40 15.85 -22.00
N GLN A 71 -6.17 17.12 -21.65
CA GLN A 71 -6.86 18.31 -22.18
C GLN A 71 -6.03 18.99 -23.27
#